data_AF-A0A914T5R4-F1
#
_entry.id   AF-A0A914T5R4-F1
#
_cell.length_a   1.000
_cell.length_b   1.000
_cell.length_c   1.000
_cell.angle_alpha   90.00
_cell.angle_beta   90.00
_cell.angle_gamma   90.00
#
_symmetry.space_group_name_H-M   'P 1'
#
loop_
_entity.id
_entity.type
_entity.pdbx_description
1 polymer ?
#
loop_
_entity_poly.entity_id
_entity_poly.type
_entity_poly.pdbx_seq_one_letter_code
_entity_poly.pdbx_strand_id
1 'polypeptide(L)'
;MTTQKIIFCFILLFCSTTAFSIREYIRGGKRTNPELSPCPTWHPFQCPNGDCISIRYLCDGSFDCTDEFDENPQMCTAAARPPVEETASFLKALLHAHGDDFFVKLFGPKAKSQLSGLGGVDAVAVALSRKIFLDFNGS
;
A
#
# COMPACT_ATOMS: atom_id res chain seq x y z
N MET A 1 49.94 0.59 -39.40
CA MET A 1 48.71 1.43 -39.42
C MET A 1 47.45 0.60 -39.71
N THR A 2 47.34 -0.61 -39.18
CA THR A 2 46.27 -1.57 -39.51
C THR A 2 45.50 -2.04 -38.29
N THR A 3 46.11 -2.03 -37.10
CA THR A 3 45.48 -2.44 -35.83
C THR A 3 44.44 -1.43 -35.31
N GLN A 4 44.67 -0.12 -35.47
CA GLN A 4 43.71 0.91 -35.03
C GLN A 4 42.43 0.96 -35.90
N LYS A 5 42.54 0.59 -37.19
CA LYS A 5 41.39 0.47 -38.10
C LYS A 5 40.53 -0.75 -37.80
N ILE A 6 41.14 -1.85 -37.34
CA ILE A 6 40.44 -3.10 -36.99
C ILE A 6 39.64 -2.89 -35.69
N ILE A 7 40.19 -2.23 -34.68
CA ILE A 7 39.49 -1.93 -33.41
C ILE A 7 38.27 -1.02 -33.65
N PHE A 8 38.41 -0.01 -34.53
CA PHE A 8 37.29 0.87 -34.90
C PHE A 8 36.18 0.12 -35.63
N CYS A 9 36.54 -0.87 -36.45
CA CYS A 9 35.58 -1.72 -37.17
C CYS A 9 34.83 -2.68 -36.22
N PHE A 10 35.50 -3.22 -35.19
CA PHE A 10 34.87 -4.07 -34.18
C PHE A 10 33.86 -3.29 -33.32
N ILE A 11 34.15 -2.04 -32.96
CA ILE A 11 33.21 -1.18 -32.19
C ILE A 11 31.96 -0.85 -33.04
N LEU A 12 32.12 -0.62 -34.35
CA LEU A 12 30.99 -0.37 -35.26
C LEU A 12 30.17 -1.63 -35.57
N LEU A 13 30.80 -2.82 -35.60
CA LEU A 13 30.12 -4.10 -35.79
C LEU A 13 29.33 -4.54 -34.54
N PHE A 14 29.84 -4.29 -33.33
CA PHE A 14 29.11 -4.55 -32.09
C PHE A 14 28.07 -3.50 -31.72
N CYS A 15 28.11 -2.31 -32.34
CA CYS A 15 27.07 -1.28 -32.17
C CYS A 15 25.80 -1.58 -33.02
N SER A 16 25.89 -2.51 -33.98
CA SER A 16 24.82 -2.78 -34.94
C SER A 16 23.78 -3.82 -34.49
N THR A 17 24.00 -4.55 -33.38
CA THR A 17 23.05 -5.60 -32.92
C THR A 17 22.23 -5.22 -31.70
N THR A 18 22.48 -4.07 -31.08
CA THR A 18 21.55 -3.50 -30.10
C THR A 18 21.09 -2.15 -30.61
N ALA A 19 20.21 -2.18 -31.61
CA ALA A 19 19.21 -1.13 -31.78
C ALA A 19 18.23 -1.17 -30.58
N PHE A 20 18.76 -1.10 -29.35
CA PHE A 20 18.02 -0.76 -28.15
C PHE A 20 17.77 0.73 -28.23
N SER A 21 16.82 1.09 -29.08
CA SER A 21 16.31 2.45 -29.10
C SER A 21 15.77 2.72 -27.69
N ILE A 22 16.29 3.72 -27.00
CA ILE A 22 15.72 4.21 -25.74
C ILE A 22 14.23 4.59 -25.96
N ARG A 23 13.83 4.90 -27.21
CA ARG A 23 12.43 5.06 -27.59
C ARG A 23 11.58 3.80 -27.40
N GLU A 24 12.13 2.59 -27.50
CA GLU A 24 11.42 1.35 -27.18
C GLU A 24 11.27 1.16 -25.67
N TYR A 25 12.27 1.53 -24.85
CA TYR A 25 12.16 1.49 -23.38
C TYR A 25 11.14 2.51 -22.83
N ILE A 26 11.13 3.74 -23.37
CA ILE A 26 10.15 4.77 -22.96
C ILE A 26 8.75 4.51 -23.56
N ARG A 27 8.65 3.84 -24.72
CA ARG A 27 7.35 3.39 -25.27
C ARG A 27 6.83 2.11 -24.63
N GLY A 28 7.67 1.34 -23.94
CA GLY A 28 7.27 0.25 -23.04
C GLY A 28 6.51 0.71 -21.79
N GLY A 29 6.35 2.03 -21.61
CA GLY A 29 5.41 2.63 -20.66
C GLY A 29 4.03 2.94 -21.25
N LYS A 30 3.66 2.39 -22.42
CA LYS A 30 2.25 2.36 -22.81
C LYS A 30 1.54 1.38 -21.87
N ARG A 31 0.81 1.93 -20.88
CA ARG A 31 -0.37 1.28 -20.33
C ARG A 31 -1.34 1.05 -21.49
N THR A 32 -1.15 -0.03 -22.24
CA THR A 32 -2.06 -0.47 -23.28
C THR A 32 -3.29 -1.04 -22.61
N ASN A 33 -4.30 -0.18 -22.39
CA ASN A 33 -5.69 -0.32 -22.81
C ASN A 33 -6.58 0.48 -21.83
N PRO A 34 -7.39 1.46 -22.29
CA PRO A 34 -8.48 2.02 -21.49
C PRO A 34 -9.71 1.09 -21.43
N GLU A 35 -9.46 -0.22 -21.44
CA GLU A 35 -10.36 -1.26 -20.97
C GLU A 35 -9.69 -1.76 -19.69
N LEU A 36 -9.77 -0.94 -18.64
CA LEU A 36 -10.71 -1.16 -17.54
C LEU A 36 -10.44 -2.52 -16.89
N SER A 37 -10.14 -2.50 -15.59
CA SER A 37 -10.37 -3.66 -14.73
C SER A 37 -11.56 -4.48 -15.26
N PRO A 38 -11.49 -5.82 -15.38
CA PRO A 38 -12.60 -6.65 -15.85
C PRO A 38 -13.91 -6.39 -15.08
N CYS A 39 -13.76 -5.77 -13.92
CA CYS A 39 -14.82 -5.36 -13.06
C CYS A 39 -15.31 -3.91 -13.28
N PRO A 40 -16.63 -3.68 -13.18
CA PRO A 40 -17.24 -2.36 -13.35
C PRO A 40 -16.85 -1.41 -12.21
N THR A 41 -16.98 -0.11 -12.43
CA THR A 41 -16.59 0.94 -11.45
C THR A 41 -17.25 0.78 -10.07
N TRP A 42 -18.45 0.19 -10.00
CA TRP A 42 -19.17 -0.02 -8.74
C TRP A 42 -18.74 -1.30 -7.97
N HIS A 43 -18.03 -2.23 -8.62
CA HIS A 43 -17.38 -3.39 -7.99
C HIS A 43 -15.94 -3.49 -8.49
N PRO A 44 -15.06 -2.53 -8.17
CA PRO A 44 -13.77 -2.40 -8.85
C PRO A 44 -12.73 -3.47 -8.45
N PHE A 45 -13.02 -4.33 -7.47
CA PHE A 45 -12.10 -5.37 -7.02
C PHE A 45 -12.42 -6.71 -7.67
N GLN A 46 -11.39 -7.37 -8.23
CA GLN A 46 -11.51 -8.68 -8.88
C GLN A 46 -10.96 -9.79 -7.98
N CYS A 47 -11.80 -10.75 -7.60
CA CYS A 47 -11.40 -11.98 -6.91
C CYS A 47 -10.56 -12.88 -7.86
N PRO A 48 -9.70 -13.76 -7.34
CA PRO A 48 -8.91 -14.71 -8.15
C PRO A 48 -9.77 -15.62 -9.04
N ASN A 49 -10.98 -15.97 -8.56
CA ASN A 49 -11.97 -16.70 -9.34
C ASN A 49 -12.59 -15.92 -10.51
N GLY A 50 -12.38 -14.61 -10.58
CA GLY A 50 -12.94 -13.73 -11.61
C GLY A 50 -14.19 -12.96 -11.18
N ASP A 51 -14.71 -13.21 -9.97
CA ASP A 51 -15.81 -12.43 -9.40
C ASP A 51 -15.40 -10.97 -9.13
N CYS A 52 -16.38 -10.08 -9.13
CA CYS A 52 -16.17 -8.66 -8.93
C CYS A 52 -16.95 -8.16 -7.73
N ILE A 53 -16.25 -7.67 -6.72
CA ILE A 53 -16.85 -7.14 -5.49
C ILE A 53 -16.48 -5.67 -5.26
N SER A 54 -17.23 -5.03 -4.37
CA SER A 54 -16.99 -3.65 -3.97
C SER A 54 -15.89 -3.64 -2.92
N ILE A 55 -15.04 -2.61 -2.91
CA ILE A 55 -13.96 -2.45 -1.94
C ILE A 55 -14.47 -2.49 -0.49
N ARG A 56 -15.75 -2.13 -0.27
CA ARG A 56 -16.38 -2.18 1.06
C ARG A 56 -16.57 -3.60 1.61
N TYR A 57 -16.57 -4.61 0.74
CA TYR A 57 -16.72 -6.03 1.09
C TYR A 57 -15.36 -6.72 1.29
N LEU A 58 -14.25 -5.99 1.18
CA LEU A 58 -12.95 -6.54 1.49
C LEU A 58 -12.74 -6.55 3.00
N CYS A 59 -12.48 -7.73 3.57
CA CYS A 59 -12.15 -7.92 4.98
C CYS A 59 -13.24 -7.37 5.93
N ASP A 60 -14.51 -7.43 5.52
CA ASP A 60 -15.65 -6.96 6.30
C ASP A 60 -16.20 -8.03 7.26
N GLY A 61 -15.74 -9.28 7.11
CA GLY A 61 -16.12 -10.43 7.92
C GLY A 61 -17.22 -11.30 7.28
N SER A 62 -17.57 -11.04 6.02
CA SER A 62 -18.45 -11.85 5.18
C SER A 62 -17.68 -12.36 3.96
N PHE A 63 -17.99 -13.58 3.50
CA PHE A 63 -17.42 -14.09 2.27
C PHE A 63 -18.27 -13.63 1.08
N ASP A 64 -17.77 -12.65 0.33
CA ASP A 64 -18.40 -12.10 -0.86
C ASP A 64 -17.75 -12.60 -2.16
N CYS A 65 -16.48 -13.05 -2.13
CA CYS A 65 -15.89 -13.83 -3.22
C CYS A 65 -16.29 -15.31 -3.14
N THR A 66 -16.47 -15.99 -4.28
CA THR A 66 -16.76 -17.44 -4.30
C THR A 66 -15.62 -18.31 -3.71
N ASP A 67 -14.37 -17.84 -3.80
CA ASP A 67 -13.19 -18.46 -3.18
C ASP A 67 -12.89 -17.93 -1.76
N GLU A 68 -13.77 -17.09 -1.19
CA GLU A 68 -13.58 -16.49 0.14
C GLU A 68 -12.29 -15.66 0.23
N PHE A 69 -11.71 -15.29 -0.92
CA PHE A 69 -10.39 -14.66 -1.00
C PHE A 69 -10.36 -13.26 -0.39
N ASP A 70 -11.51 -12.57 -0.42
CA ASP A 70 -11.76 -11.28 0.21
C ASP A 70 -11.62 -11.28 1.74
N GLU A 71 -11.64 -12.46 2.37
CA GLU A 71 -11.44 -12.65 3.81
C GLU A 71 -10.20 -13.49 4.13
N ASN A 72 -9.38 -13.82 3.12
CA ASN A 72 -8.17 -14.61 3.33
C ASN A 72 -7.21 -13.85 4.28
N PRO A 73 -6.71 -14.46 5.37
CA PRO A 73 -5.78 -13.81 6.30
C PRO A 73 -4.51 -13.26 5.64
N GLN A 74 -4.06 -13.87 4.53
CA GLN A 74 -2.91 -13.38 3.78
C GLN A 74 -3.20 -12.11 2.98
N MET A 75 -4.46 -11.87 2.64
CA MET A 75 -4.92 -10.67 1.95
C MET A 75 -5.33 -9.59 2.97
N CYS A 76 -6.08 -9.98 4.01
CA CYS A 76 -6.56 -9.13 5.10
C CYS A 76 -5.49 -8.80 6.16
N THR A 77 -4.29 -8.44 5.70
CA THR A 77 -3.17 -8.04 6.58
C THR A 77 -3.41 -6.72 7.29
N ALA A 78 -4.23 -5.83 6.72
CA ALA A 78 -4.66 -4.59 7.35
C ALA A 78 -5.80 -4.77 8.37
N ALA A 79 -6.50 -5.91 8.32
CA ALA A 79 -7.63 -6.19 9.22
C ALA A 79 -7.19 -6.63 10.61
N ALA A 80 -5.99 -7.23 10.71
CA ALA A 80 -5.38 -7.56 11.99
C ALA A 80 -4.86 -6.29 12.65
N ARG A 81 -5.65 -5.78 13.58
CA ARG A 81 -5.24 -4.68 14.44
C ARG A 81 -4.07 -5.11 15.33
N PRO A 82 -2.98 -4.33 15.42
CA PRO A 82 -1.92 -4.61 16.36
C PRO A 82 -2.47 -4.55 17.80
N PRO A 83 -1.93 -5.34 18.74
CA PRO A 83 -2.34 -5.28 20.14
C PRO A 83 -2.14 -3.87 20.71
N VAL A 84 -2.97 -3.52 21.70
CA VAL A 84 -3.03 -2.17 22.28
C VAL A 84 -1.66 -1.77 22.83
N GLU A 85 -0.98 -2.69 23.51
CA GLU A 85 0.31 -2.49 24.17
C GLU A 85 1.42 -2.16 23.16
N GLU A 86 1.48 -2.89 22.05
CA GLU A 86 2.46 -2.63 20.99
C GLU A 86 2.18 -1.28 20.31
N THR A 87 0.91 -0.99 20.05
CA THR A 87 0.49 0.26 19.40
C THR A 87 0.79 1.46 20.28
N ALA A 88 0.52 1.37 21.59
CA ALA A 88 0.86 2.40 22.56
C ALA A 88 2.38 2.59 22.66
N SER A 89 3.14 1.49 22.68
CA SER A 89 4.61 1.53 22.72
C SER A 89 5.18 2.20 21.48
N PHE A 90 4.65 1.88 20.30
CA PHE A 90 5.04 2.48 19.03
C PHE A 90 4.75 3.99 19.00
N LEU A 91 3.54 4.40 19.40
CA LEU A 91 3.17 5.82 19.46
C LEU A 91 4.02 6.60 20.47
N LYS A 92 4.34 6.01 21.62
CA LYS A 92 5.25 6.60 22.61
C LYS A 92 6.67 6.76 22.03
N ALA A 93 7.17 5.74 21.35
CA ALA A 93 8.49 5.80 20.72
C ALA A 93 8.57 6.87 19.61
N LEU A 94 7.52 7.00 18.79
CA LEU A 94 7.43 8.04 17.77
C LEU A 94 7.46 9.45 18.36
N LEU A 95 6.64 9.69 19.39
CA LEU A 95 6.62 10.98 20.08
C LEU A 95 7.95 11.27 20.77
N HIS A 96 8.60 10.26 21.35
CA HIS A 96 9.93 10.42 21.94
C HIS A 96 11.00 10.78 20.90
N ALA A 97 10.98 10.13 19.73
CA ALA A 97 11.98 10.35 18.68
C ALA A 97 11.78 11.67 17.93
N HIS A 98 10.54 12.13 17.78
CA HIS A 98 10.20 13.28 16.93
C HIS A 98 9.65 14.48 17.70
N GLY A 99 9.46 14.36 19.01
CA GLY A 99 8.89 15.37 19.91
C GLY A 99 7.36 15.35 19.94
N ASP A 100 6.80 15.95 20.99
CA ASP A 100 5.35 15.98 21.27
C ASP A 100 4.53 16.70 20.19
N ASP A 101 5.18 17.56 19.38
CA ASP A 101 4.59 18.28 18.26
C ASP A 101 4.70 17.54 16.90
N PHE A 102 5.12 16.27 16.89
CA PHE A 102 5.25 15.48 15.65
C PHE A 102 3.96 15.51 14.79
N PHE A 103 2.81 15.40 15.44
CA PHE A 103 1.50 15.45 14.77
C PHE A 103 1.16 16.84 14.21
N VAL A 104 1.69 17.92 14.81
CA VAL A 104 1.57 19.28 14.28
C VAL A 104 2.28 19.42 12.95
N LYS A 105 3.44 18.78 12.82
CA LYS A 105 4.25 18.82 11.60
C LYS A 105 3.58 18.08 10.43
N LEU A 106 2.79 17.05 10.71
CA LEU A 106 2.09 16.24 9.72
C LEU A 106 0.70 16.80 9.36
N PHE A 107 -0.09 17.16 10.36
CA PHE A 107 -1.51 17.50 10.22
C PHE A 107 -1.80 19.01 10.40
N GLY A 108 -0.76 19.81 10.67
CA GLY A 108 -0.84 21.26 10.83
C GLY A 108 -1.11 21.71 12.28
N PRO A 109 -1.21 23.03 12.52
CA PRO A 109 -1.32 23.62 13.86
C PRO A 109 -2.55 23.17 14.64
N LYS A 110 -3.60 22.70 13.94
CA LYS A 110 -4.78 22.11 14.59
C LYS A 110 -4.43 20.87 15.41
N ALA A 111 -3.37 20.15 15.05
CA ALA A 111 -2.90 18.94 15.74
C ALA A 111 -2.11 19.18 17.02
N LYS A 112 -1.86 20.44 17.39
CA LYS A 112 -1.15 20.77 18.61
C LYS A 112 -1.98 20.31 19.79
N SER A 113 -1.36 19.57 20.72
CA SER A 113 -2.05 19.02 21.90
C SER A 113 -3.28 18.14 21.59
N GLN A 114 -3.49 17.68 20.35
CA GLN A 114 -4.68 16.89 20.02
C GLN A 114 -4.72 15.52 20.71
N LEU A 115 -3.56 14.95 21.06
CA LEU A 115 -3.53 13.74 21.87
C LEU A 115 -4.18 13.93 23.23
N SER A 116 -3.99 15.07 23.92
CA SER A 116 -4.62 15.27 25.23
C SER A 116 -6.14 15.42 25.12
N GLY A 117 -6.64 16.06 24.05
CA GLY A 117 -8.08 16.12 23.74
C GLY A 117 -8.70 14.77 23.36
N LEU A 118 -7.88 13.81 22.95
CA LEU A 118 -8.28 12.43 22.61
C LEU A 118 -8.06 11.43 23.75
N GLY A 119 -7.67 11.88 24.95
CA GLY A 119 -7.42 11.02 26.11
C GLY A 119 -6.01 10.44 26.21
N GLY A 120 -5.06 10.95 25.43
CA GLY A 120 -3.64 10.57 25.43
C GLY A 120 -3.30 9.41 24.48
N VAL A 121 -2.02 9.02 24.49
CA VAL A 121 -1.50 7.95 23.61
C VAL A 121 -2.21 6.63 23.88
N ASP A 122 -2.50 6.31 25.14
CA ASP A 122 -3.13 5.04 25.50
C ASP A 122 -4.58 4.97 24.97
N ALA A 123 -5.34 6.06 25.04
CA ALA A 123 -6.70 6.12 24.48
C ALA A 123 -6.71 6.03 22.94
N VAL A 124 -5.75 6.70 22.29
CA VAL A 124 -5.57 6.59 20.83
C VAL A 124 -5.14 5.17 20.44
N ALA A 125 -4.25 4.54 21.20
CA ALA A 125 -3.86 3.15 20.98
C ALA A 125 -5.07 2.22 21.10
N VAL A 126 -5.92 2.39 22.11
CA VAL A 126 -7.17 1.61 22.23
C VAL A 126 -8.07 1.81 21.01
N ALA A 127 -8.26 3.05 20.54
CA ALA A 127 -9.06 3.34 19.36
C ALA A 127 -8.45 2.73 18.08
N LEU A 128 -7.13 2.72 17.96
CA LEU A 128 -6.40 2.15 16.84
C LEU A 128 -6.26 0.64 16.89
N SER A 129 -6.34 0.02 18.07
CA SER A 129 -6.12 -1.42 18.31
C SER A 129 -7.37 -2.24 18.60
N ARG A 130 -8.51 -1.60 18.90
CA ARG A 130 -9.77 -2.30 19.18
C ARG A 130 -10.73 -2.27 17.98
N LYS A 131 -11.18 -3.44 17.50
CA LYS A 131 -12.27 -3.55 16.51
C LYS A 131 -13.56 -3.10 17.20
N ILE A 132 -13.95 -1.83 16.99
CA ILE A 132 -15.14 -1.18 17.60
C ILE A 132 -16.44 -2.00 17.43
N PHE A 133 -16.46 -3.01 16.56
CA PHE A 133 -17.63 -3.85 16.30
C PHE A 133 -17.72 -5.17 17.11
N LEU A 134 -16.68 -5.62 17.83
CA LEU A 134 -16.69 -6.94 18.52
C LEU A 134 -16.66 -6.90 20.05
N ASP A 135 -17.01 -5.78 20.68
CA ASP A 135 -17.16 -5.70 22.14
C ASP A 135 -18.61 -5.49 22.62
N PHE A 136 -19.59 -5.70 21.73
CA PHE A 136 -21.01 -5.77 22.13
C PHE A 136 -21.47 -7.16 22.58
N ASN A 137 -20.53 -8.06 22.92
CA ASN A 137 -20.82 -9.17 23.81
C ASN A 137 -19.94 -9.03 25.05
N GLY A 138 -20.39 -8.18 25.96
CA GLY A 138 -19.86 -8.14 27.32
C GLY A 138 -20.20 -9.41 28.07
N SER A 139 -19.22 -9.94 28.78
CA SER A 139 -19.33 -10.56 30.11
C SER A 139 -17.95 -10.60 30.73
#